data_AF-A0A9E1F920-F1
#
_entry.id   AF-A0A9E1F920-F1
#
_cell.length_a   1.000
_cell.length_b   1.000
_cell.length_c   1.000
_cell.angle_alpha   90.00
_cell.angle_beta   90.00
_cell.angle_gamma   90.00
#
_symmetry.space_group_name_H-M   'P 1'
#
loop_
_entity.id
_entity.type
_entity.pdbx_description
1 polymer ?
#
loop_
_entity_poly.entity_id
_entity_poly.type
_entity_poly.pdbx_seq_one_letter_code
_entity_poly.pdbx_strand_id
1 'polypeptide(L)'
;DANPKKCDKIWLIEHNDSKKEWKFIYFDAFSGKIKSEPLAHDEGFFGVLAHIHEQLLLEKSGNVILFLTAIFTFFICISGFVIYRKFWLTLLRLRVNGLNVFMNDIHKIIGIFCTPVLLLICISGAWWEFQMARAPEFKDDFVIDAKIYNKSLSLDELVARSKKDIKGFEPHFISLPFMQGANIRIFGYVIWQSFLHNEYSSVITYDKESGKLVSVLDIKNANLSEKILSAFRRSHFGNYNQTTKFIWFIVGISPLVLSISGLYLWFRKFKRRKK
;
A
#
# COMPACT_ATOMS: atom_id res chain seq x y z
N ASP A 1 -6.58 6.34 -15.30
CA ASP A 1 -5.48 5.87 -16.16
C ASP A 1 -6.14 5.18 -17.35
N ALA A 2 -6.41 5.92 -18.41
CA ALA A 2 -7.18 5.47 -19.58
C ALA A 2 -6.24 5.19 -20.76
N ASN A 3 -5.09 4.58 -20.47
CA ASN A 3 -4.15 4.21 -21.53
C ASN A 3 -4.70 2.97 -22.25
N PRO A 4 -5.08 3.07 -23.55
CA PRO A 4 -5.63 1.93 -24.30
C PRO A 4 -4.63 0.79 -24.50
N LYS A 5 -3.36 0.98 -24.13
CA LYS A 5 -2.33 -0.07 -24.07
C LYS A 5 -2.27 -0.82 -22.73
N LYS A 6 -2.88 -0.29 -21.65
CA LYS A 6 -2.92 -0.94 -20.34
C LYS A 6 -4.07 -1.95 -20.31
N CYS A 7 -3.78 -3.17 -20.72
CA CYS A 7 -4.66 -4.34 -20.59
C CYS A 7 -4.39 -5.07 -19.27
N ASP A 8 -4.83 -6.33 -19.15
CA ASP A 8 -4.62 -7.15 -17.98
C ASP A 8 -3.12 -7.29 -17.68
N LYS A 9 -2.75 -7.10 -16.42
CA LYS A 9 -1.37 -7.28 -15.97
C LYS A 9 -1.17 -8.71 -15.53
N ILE A 10 -0.23 -9.39 -16.17
CA ILE A 10 0.19 -10.73 -15.76
C ILE A 10 1.57 -10.61 -15.12
N TRP A 11 1.67 -11.08 -13.88
CA TRP A 11 2.90 -11.14 -13.12
C TRP A 11 3.60 -12.47 -13.38
N LEU A 12 4.88 -12.40 -13.71
CA LEU A 12 5.70 -13.52 -14.15
C LEU A 12 6.99 -13.56 -13.33
N ILE A 13 7.47 -14.77 -13.10
CA ILE A 13 8.83 -15.03 -12.63
C ILE A 13 9.49 -15.93 -13.67
N GLU A 14 10.74 -15.65 -13.99
CA GLU A 14 11.51 -16.42 -14.94
C GLU A 14 11.82 -17.82 -14.39
N HIS A 15 11.67 -18.85 -15.23
CA HIS A 15 11.96 -20.22 -14.80
C HIS A 15 13.45 -20.35 -14.45
N ASN A 16 13.74 -21.11 -13.39
CA ASN A 16 15.10 -21.31 -12.88
C ASN A 16 15.83 -20.04 -12.42
N ASP A 17 15.13 -18.90 -12.27
CA ASP A 17 15.72 -17.70 -11.68
C ASP A 17 15.88 -17.89 -10.17
N SER A 18 17.14 -17.85 -9.71
CA SER A 18 17.47 -17.95 -8.28
C SER A 18 17.08 -16.70 -7.49
N LYS A 19 16.94 -15.55 -8.16
CA LYS A 19 16.53 -14.29 -7.53
C LYS A 19 15.01 -14.12 -7.45
N LYS A 20 14.27 -14.83 -8.31
CA LYS A 20 12.81 -14.78 -8.45
C LYS A 20 12.27 -13.35 -8.58
N GLU A 21 12.92 -12.58 -9.45
CA GLU A 21 12.49 -11.20 -9.64
C GLU A 21 11.16 -11.16 -10.40
N TRP A 22 10.20 -10.42 -9.83
CA TRP A 22 8.90 -10.25 -10.44
C TRP A 22 9.00 -9.31 -11.64
N LYS A 23 8.57 -9.83 -12.79
CA LYS A 23 8.34 -9.06 -14.02
C LYS A 23 6.84 -9.02 -14.30
N PHE A 24 6.38 -8.06 -15.07
CA PHE A 24 4.99 -8.06 -15.56
C PHE A 24 4.92 -7.80 -17.05
N ILE A 25 3.86 -8.31 -17.66
CA ILE A 25 3.49 -8.04 -19.05
C ILE A 25 2.06 -7.49 -19.12
N TYR A 26 1.79 -6.70 -20.15
CA TYR A 26 0.42 -6.33 -20.53
C TYR A 26 -0.11 -7.33 -21.54
N PHE A 27 -1.20 -8.00 -21.19
CA PHE A 27 -1.87 -8.98 -22.02
C PHE A 27 -3.28 -8.51 -22.38
N ASP A 28 -3.61 -8.52 -23.65
CA ASP A 28 -4.96 -8.22 -24.12
C ASP A 28 -5.79 -9.49 -24.21
N ALA A 29 -6.68 -9.67 -23.25
CA ALA A 29 -7.56 -10.84 -23.19
C ALA A 29 -8.48 -11.00 -24.39
N PHE A 30 -8.83 -9.90 -25.11
CA PHE A 30 -9.71 -9.98 -26.27
C PHE A 30 -8.98 -10.39 -27.54
N SER A 31 -7.76 -9.89 -27.74
CA SER A 31 -6.98 -10.19 -28.94
C SER A 31 -5.98 -11.33 -28.78
N GLY A 32 -5.72 -11.78 -27.55
CA GLY A 32 -4.72 -12.78 -27.22
C GLY A 32 -3.28 -12.30 -27.43
N LYS A 33 -3.07 -11.00 -27.64
CA LYS A 33 -1.75 -10.43 -27.94
C LYS A 33 -1.07 -9.92 -26.67
N ILE A 34 0.20 -10.28 -26.52
CA ILE A 34 1.11 -9.67 -25.54
C ILE A 34 1.51 -8.29 -26.08
N LYS A 35 1.22 -7.23 -25.32
CA LYS A 35 1.38 -5.82 -25.72
C LYS A 35 2.66 -5.18 -25.18
N SER A 36 3.42 -5.86 -24.34
CA SER A 36 4.70 -5.37 -23.83
C SER A 36 5.71 -6.50 -23.70
N GLU A 37 6.98 -6.14 -23.78
CA GLU A 37 8.06 -6.99 -23.27
C GLU A 37 7.93 -7.15 -21.74
N PRO A 38 8.58 -8.16 -21.13
CA PRO A 38 8.64 -8.30 -19.68
C PRO A 38 9.32 -7.09 -19.05
N LEU A 39 8.58 -6.32 -18.27
CA LEU A 39 9.07 -5.13 -17.55
C LEU A 39 9.30 -5.48 -16.09
N ALA A 40 10.34 -4.90 -15.48
CA ALA A 40 10.55 -5.08 -14.05
C ALA A 40 9.44 -4.40 -13.25
N HIS A 41 9.06 -4.98 -12.10
CA HIS A 41 7.97 -4.48 -11.26
C HIS A 41 8.14 -3.01 -10.80
N ASP A 42 9.38 -2.58 -10.74
CA ASP A 42 9.91 -1.32 -10.25
C ASP A 42 10.44 -0.40 -11.36
N GLU A 43 10.22 -0.76 -12.63
CA GLU A 43 10.72 0.02 -13.75
C GLU A 43 9.93 1.32 -13.95
N GLY A 44 10.64 2.38 -14.37
CA GLY A 44 10.07 3.67 -14.74
C GLY A 44 9.90 4.65 -13.58
N PHE A 45 9.43 5.85 -13.88
CA PHE A 45 9.37 6.98 -12.94
C PHE A 45 8.63 6.65 -11.63
N PHE A 46 7.49 5.96 -11.71
CA PHE A 46 6.71 5.60 -10.52
C PHE A 46 7.35 4.47 -9.71
N GLY A 47 8.08 3.57 -10.36
CA GLY A 47 8.80 2.50 -9.66
C GLY A 47 9.98 3.04 -8.87
N VAL A 48 10.77 3.97 -9.45
CA VAL A 48 11.81 4.71 -8.73
C VAL A 48 11.23 5.50 -7.55
N LEU A 49 10.09 6.17 -7.75
CA LEU A 49 9.43 6.92 -6.68
C LEU A 49 8.96 5.99 -5.54
N ALA A 50 8.41 4.81 -5.87
CA ALA A 50 8.05 3.80 -4.88
C ALA A 50 9.28 3.28 -4.13
N HIS A 51 10.40 3.03 -4.82
CA HIS A 51 11.65 2.61 -4.20
C HIS A 51 12.22 3.64 -3.22
N ILE A 52 12.13 4.92 -3.57
CA ILE A 52 12.49 6.00 -2.65
C ILE A 52 11.53 6.02 -1.45
N HIS A 53 10.22 5.84 -1.68
CA HIS A 53 9.22 5.92 -0.63
C HIS A 53 9.24 4.74 0.35
N GLU A 54 9.54 3.53 -0.13
CA GLU A 54 9.50 2.26 0.63
C GLU A 54 10.86 1.90 1.23
N GLN A 55 11.97 2.34 0.61
CA GLN A 55 13.31 1.95 1.07
C GLN A 55 14.39 3.02 0.85
N LEU A 56 14.07 4.24 0.43
CA LEU A 56 15.05 5.32 0.21
C LEU A 56 16.23 4.93 -0.73
N LEU A 57 16.07 3.90 -1.56
CA LEU A 57 17.15 3.27 -2.34
C LEU A 57 18.31 2.72 -1.48
N LEU A 58 18.06 2.41 -0.21
CA LEU A 58 19.01 1.87 0.76
C LEU A 58 18.65 0.44 1.22
N GLU A 59 17.83 -0.26 0.43
CA GLU A 59 17.39 -1.62 0.70
C GLU A 59 16.84 -1.77 2.14
N LYS A 60 17.23 -2.84 2.82
CA LYS A 60 16.81 -3.16 4.19
C LYS A 60 17.12 -2.05 5.21
N SER A 61 18.23 -1.33 5.03
CA SER A 61 18.54 -0.18 5.89
C SER A 61 17.53 0.95 5.71
N GLY A 62 17.07 1.15 4.48
CA GLY A 62 15.99 2.06 4.14
C GLY A 62 14.68 1.76 4.86
N ASN A 63 14.24 0.50 4.86
CA ASN A 63 13.03 0.08 5.56
C ASN A 63 13.11 0.40 7.06
N VAL A 64 14.28 0.16 7.69
CA VAL A 64 14.50 0.49 9.12
C VAL A 64 14.39 1.99 9.36
N ILE A 65 14.99 2.83 8.50
CA ILE A 65 14.93 4.28 8.62
C ILE A 65 13.49 4.78 8.47
N LEU A 66 12.74 4.26 7.49
CA LEU A 66 11.35 4.66 7.25
C LEU A 66 10.41 4.17 8.36
N PHE A 67 10.64 2.98 8.91
CA PHE A 67 9.94 2.50 10.10
C PHE A 67 10.10 3.47 11.29
N LEU A 68 11.35 3.87 11.59
CA LEU A 68 11.62 4.86 12.65
C LEU A 68 11.00 6.22 12.33
N THR A 69 11.04 6.64 11.06
CA THR A 69 10.42 7.90 10.59
C THR A 69 8.91 7.88 10.81
N ALA A 70 8.25 6.76 10.53
CA ALA A 70 6.82 6.59 10.77
C ALA A 70 6.49 6.65 12.26
N ILE A 71 7.31 6.05 13.12
CA ILE A 71 7.18 6.14 14.59
C ILE A 71 7.33 7.58 15.08
N PHE A 72 8.36 8.31 14.64
CA PHE A 72 8.55 9.70 15.04
C PHE A 72 7.41 10.59 14.53
N THR A 73 6.95 10.35 13.30
CA THR A 73 5.79 11.06 12.73
C THR A 73 4.54 10.83 13.56
N PHE A 74 4.29 9.59 14.01
CA PHE A 74 3.19 9.28 14.92
C PHE A 74 3.25 10.12 16.20
N PHE A 75 4.39 10.13 16.89
CA PHE A 75 4.55 10.92 18.12
C PHE A 75 4.47 12.44 17.88
N ILE A 76 4.97 12.93 16.75
CA ILE A 76 4.84 14.35 16.36
C ILE A 76 3.37 14.71 16.10
N CYS A 77 2.61 13.85 15.44
CA CYS A 77 1.17 14.06 15.23
C CYS A 77 0.40 14.11 16.56
N ILE A 78 0.65 13.15 17.46
CA ILE A 78 0.01 13.12 18.78
C ILE A 78 0.39 14.35 19.61
N SER A 79 1.69 14.69 19.69
CA SER A 79 2.15 15.85 20.45
C SER A 79 1.62 17.17 19.89
N GLY A 80 1.62 17.35 18.57
CA GLY A 80 1.07 18.53 17.91
C GLY A 80 -0.42 18.72 18.22
N PHE A 81 -1.19 17.63 18.16
CA PHE A 81 -2.62 17.65 18.50
C PHE A 81 -2.87 17.99 19.98
N VAL A 82 -2.11 17.39 20.90
CA VAL A 82 -2.23 17.63 22.35
C VAL A 82 -1.86 19.08 22.72
N ILE A 83 -0.76 19.60 22.16
CA ILE A 83 -0.32 20.98 22.42
C ILE A 83 -1.35 21.98 21.90
N TYR A 84 -1.94 21.72 20.74
CA TYR A 84 -2.89 22.62 20.09
C TYR A 84 -4.36 22.29 20.39
N ARG A 85 -4.68 21.84 21.61
CA ARG A 85 -6.04 21.41 22.03
C ARG A 85 -7.18 22.42 21.82
N LYS A 86 -6.88 23.73 21.80
CA LYS A 86 -7.88 24.81 21.56
C LYS A 86 -7.90 25.28 20.09
N PHE A 87 -7.59 24.38 19.16
CA PHE A 87 -7.45 24.70 17.75
C PHE A 87 -8.69 25.36 17.13
N TRP A 88 -9.87 24.94 17.58
CA TRP A 88 -11.17 25.46 17.14
C TRP A 88 -11.30 26.98 17.24
N LEU A 89 -10.61 27.62 18.20
CA LEU A 89 -10.68 29.07 18.40
C LEU A 89 -9.98 29.89 17.30
N THR A 90 -9.17 29.25 16.46
CA THR A 90 -8.26 29.93 15.51
C THR A 90 -8.13 29.19 14.18
N LEU A 91 -8.96 28.17 13.95
CA LEU A 91 -8.81 27.19 12.87
C LEU A 91 -8.79 27.79 11.47
N LEU A 92 -9.45 28.94 11.27
CA LEU A 92 -9.56 29.61 9.97
C LEU A 92 -8.91 31.01 9.96
N ARG A 93 -8.14 31.35 10.99
CA ARG A 93 -7.47 32.65 11.07
C ARG A 93 -6.11 32.58 10.38
N LEU A 94 -6.07 32.96 9.10
CA LEU A 94 -4.83 33.13 8.36
C LEU A 94 -4.40 34.60 8.38
N ARG A 95 -3.25 34.90 8.98
CA ARG A 95 -2.68 36.26 8.97
C ARG A 95 -1.48 36.31 8.05
N VAL A 96 -1.49 37.30 7.16
CA VAL A 96 -0.41 37.57 6.19
C VAL A 96 0.53 38.70 6.65
N ASN A 97 0.44 39.11 7.92
CA ASN A 97 1.17 40.24 8.50
C ASN A 97 2.62 39.85 8.85
N GLY A 98 3.38 39.42 7.85
CA GLY A 98 4.78 39.01 7.95
C GLY A 98 4.97 37.49 7.99
N LEU A 99 6.11 37.06 7.42
CA LEU A 99 6.43 35.66 7.16
C LEU A 99 6.34 34.76 8.42
N ASN A 100 6.67 35.29 9.60
CA ASN A 100 6.54 34.56 10.86
C ASN A 100 5.12 34.13 11.19
N VAL A 101 4.22 35.10 11.10
CA VAL A 101 2.83 34.90 11.50
C VAL A 101 2.18 33.97 10.50
N PHE A 102 2.46 34.19 9.21
CA PHE A 102 2.02 33.34 8.12
C PHE A 102 2.50 31.88 8.27
N MET A 103 3.80 31.66 8.48
CA MET A 103 4.35 30.31 8.67
C MET A 103 3.79 29.63 9.93
N ASN A 104 3.53 30.39 10.99
CA ASN A 104 2.91 29.86 12.20
C ASN A 104 1.46 29.42 11.96
N ASP A 105 0.67 30.25 11.28
CA ASP A 105 -0.73 29.98 11.00
C ASP A 105 -0.86 28.80 10.01
N ILE A 106 -0.08 28.78 8.92
CA ILE A 106 -0.08 27.66 7.96
C ILE A 106 0.35 26.34 8.62
N HIS A 107 1.42 26.33 9.41
CA HIS A 107 1.90 25.11 10.08
C HIS A 107 0.81 24.49 10.95
N LYS A 108 0.09 25.34 11.71
CA LYS A 108 -1.01 24.89 12.57
C LYS A 108 -2.19 24.39 11.74
N ILE A 109 -2.68 25.19 10.80
CA ILE A 109 -3.85 24.86 9.97
C ILE A 109 -3.64 23.54 9.25
N ILE A 110 -2.54 23.42 8.49
CA ILE A 110 -2.21 22.20 7.76
C ILE A 110 -2.03 21.03 8.72
N GLY A 111 -1.31 21.23 9.83
CA GLY A 111 -1.07 20.21 10.83
C GLY A 111 -2.37 19.60 11.36
N ILE A 112 -3.33 20.43 11.77
CA ILE A 112 -4.61 19.98 12.33
C ILE A 112 -5.42 19.17 11.31
N PHE A 113 -5.59 19.71 10.09
CA PHE A 113 -6.41 19.05 9.07
C PHE A 113 -5.78 17.77 8.53
N CYS A 114 -4.44 17.71 8.47
CA CYS A 114 -3.75 16.54 7.96
C CYS A 114 -3.51 15.46 9.03
N THR A 115 -3.47 15.82 10.32
CA THR A 115 -3.13 14.90 11.43
C THR A 115 -3.95 13.59 11.41
N PRO A 116 -5.30 13.59 11.28
CA PRO A 116 -6.06 12.34 11.27
C PRO A 116 -5.64 11.39 10.14
N VAL A 117 -5.37 11.93 8.95
CA VAL A 117 -4.95 11.14 7.79
C VAL A 117 -3.49 10.71 7.91
N LEU A 118 -2.60 11.60 8.37
CA LEU A 118 -1.19 11.28 8.61
C LEU A 118 -1.03 10.19 9.66
N LEU A 119 -1.88 10.16 10.69
CA LEU A 119 -1.90 9.07 11.68
C LEU A 119 -2.25 7.72 11.04
N LEU A 120 -3.26 7.67 10.15
CA LEU A 120 -3.61 6.45 9.43
C LEU A 120 -2.46 5.98 8.53
N ILE A 121 -1.83 6.91 7.82
CA ILE A 121 -0.69 6.62 6.92
C ILE A 121 0.52 6.13 7.71
N CYS A 122 0.88 6.78 8.82
CA CYS A 122 2.07 6.38 9.58
C CYS A 122 1.87 5.06 10.32
N ILE A 123 0.66 4.75 10.81
CA ILE A 123 0.37 3.45 11.45
C ILE A 123 0.47 2.32 10.42
N SER A 124 -0.17 2.48 9.26
CA SER A 124 -0.13 1.47 8.19
C SER A 124 1.27 1.34 7.57
N GLY A 125 1.98 2.45 7.35
CA GLY A 125 3.36 2.46 6.86
C GLY A 125 4.33 1.83 7.86
N ALA A 126 4.25 2.18 9.15
CA ALA A 126 5.08 1.55 10.18
C ALA A 126 4.89 0.04 10.22
N TRP A 127 3.66 -0.45 10.05
CA TRP A 127 3.41 -1.89 9.97
C TRP A 127 4.09 -2.55 8.77
N TRP A 128 3.97 -1.98 7.56
CA TRP A 128 4.61 -2.57 6.38
C TRP A 128 6.13 -2.52 6.46
N GLU A 129 6.70 -1.39 6.85
CA GLU A 129 8.15 -1.24 6.99
C GLU A 129 8.73 -2.16 8.07
N PHE A 130 8.00 -2.36 9.16
CA PHE A 130 8.38 -3.34 10.17
C PHE A 130 8.43 -4.76 9.61
N GLN A 131 7.43 -5.15 8.80
CA GLN A 131 7.38 -6.46 8.18
C GLN A 131 8.50 -6.64 7.16
N MET A 132 8.80 -5.62 6.35
CA MET A 132 9.90 -5.66 5.37
C MET A 132 11.27 -5.69 6.05
N ALA A 133 11.49 -4.88 7.08
CA ALA A 133 12.73 -4.88 7.86
C ALA A 133 12.99 -6.21 8.57
N ARG A 134 11.93 -6.93 8.97
CA ARG A 134 12.03 -8.25 9.61
C ARG A 134 11.95 -9.42 8.65
N ALA A 135 11.62 -9.18 7.38
CA ALA A 135 11.56 -10.25 6.40
C ALA A 135 12.94 -10.91 6.32
N PRO A 136 13.00 -12.26 6.43
CA PRO A 136 14.23 -12.96 6.14
C PRO A 136 14.61 -12.67 4.68
N GLU A 137 15.91 -12.66 4.40
CA GLU A 137 16.35 -12.74 3.01
C GLU A 137 15.67 -13.95 2.38
N PHE A 138 15.12 -13.73 1.18
CA PHE A 138 14.46 -14.78 0.44
C PHE A 138 15.52 -15.81 0.00
N LYS A 139 15.79 -16.78 0.86
CA LYS A 139 16.63 -17.94 0.58
C LYS A 139 15.69 -19.05 0.14
N ASP A 140 15.61 -19.29 -1.15
CA ASP A 140 14.70 -20.29 -1.66
C ASP A 140 15.40 -21.22 -2.64
N ASP A 141 15.64 -22.44 -2.18
CA ASP A 141 16.11 -23.56 -3.00
C ASP A 141 15.01 -24.05 -3.96
N PHE A 142 13.77 -23.53 -3.85
CA PHE A 142 12.66 -23.86 -4.72
C PHE A 142 12.86 -23.30 -6.13
N VAL A 143 13.14 -24.18 -7.08
CA VAL A 143 13.20 -23.86 -8.50
C VAL A 143 11.79 -23.73 -9.06
N ILE A 144 11.44 -22.56 -9.58
CA ILE A 144 10.19 -22.38 -10.35
C ILE A 144 10.40 -23.07 -11.71
N ASP A 145 9.89 -24.29 -11.81
CA ASP A 145 9.87 -25.08 -13.05
C ASP A 145 8.46 -25.05 -13.68
N ALA A 146 8.34 -25.50 -14.93
CA ALA A 146 7.14 -25.42 -15.76
C ALA A 146 5.90 -26.17 -15.21
N LYS A 147 6.03 -26.90 -14.09
CA LYS A 147 4.97 -27.66 -13.39
C LYS A 147 4.65 -27.10 -11.99
N ILE A 148 4.46 -25.79 -11.88
CA ILE A 148 4.04 -25.15 -10.61
C ILE A 148 2.64 -25.56 -10.12
N TYR A 149 1.77 -26.08 -11.00
CA TYR A 149 0.47 -26.67 -10.67
C TYR A 149 0.06 -27.70 -11.75
N ASN A 150 -0.98 -28.49 -11.47
CA ASN A 150 -1.53 -29.43 -12.43
C ASN A 150 -2.26 -28.71 -13.58
N LYS A 151 -1.64 -28.70 -14.77
CA LYS A 151 -2.18 -28.02 -15.98
C LYS A 151 -3.47 -28.64 -16.54
N SER A 152 -3.92 -29.79 -16.03
CA SER A 152 -5.26 -30.32 -16.35
C SER A 152 -6.38 -29.59 -15.60
N LEU A 153 -6.06 -28.82 -14.55
CA LEU A 153 -7.03 -27.98 -13.86
C LEU A 153 -7.37 -26.75 -14.71
N SER A 154 -8.66 -26.49 -14.89
CA SER A 154 -9.14 -25.26 -15.51
C SER A 154 -9.17 -24.12 -14.49
N LEU A 155 -8.37 -23.08 -14.72
CA LEU A 155 -8.38 -21.87 -13.89
C LEU A 155 -9.75 -21.16 -13.95
N ASP A 156 -10.40 -21.17 -15.11
CA ASP A 156 -11.74 -20.59 -15.28
C ASP A 156 -12.78 -21.32 -14.43
N GLU A 157 -12.68 -22.65 -14.33
CA GLU A 157 -13.53 -23.42 -13.41
C GLU A 157 -13.24 -23.10 -11.95
N LEU A 158 -11.97 -22.87 -11.56
CA LEU A 158 -11.64 -22.43 -10.20
C LEU A 158 -12.27 -21.07 -9.89
N VAL A 159 -12.18 -20.12 -10.82
CA VAL A 159 -12.78 -18.78 -10.71
C VAL A 159 -14.31 -18.87 -10.66
N ALA A 160 -14.92 -19.73 -11.46
CA ALA A 160 -16.37 -19.94 -11.43
C ALA A 160 -16.83 -20.60 -10.11
N ARG A 161 -16.04 -21.53 -9.57
CA ARG A 161 -16.30 -22.17 -8.26
C ARG A 161 -16.12 -21.18 -7.12
N SER A 162 -15.13 -20.29 -7.17
CA SER A 162 -14.87 -19.33 -6.11
C SER A 162 -16.05 -18.38 -5.85
N LYS A 163 -16.80 -18.04 -6.90
CA LYS A 163 -18.05 -17.25 -6.80
C LYS A 163 -19.19 -17.99 -6.08
N LYS A 164 -19.14 -19.33 -6.04
CA LYS A 164 -20.11 -20.18 -5.32
C LYS A 164 -19.69 -20.43 -3.88
N ASP A 165 -18.38 -20.54 -3.63
CA ASP A 165 -17.82 -20.81 -2.31
C ASP A 165 -18.03 -19.66 -1.32
N ILE A 166 -18.08 -18.41 -1.82
CA ILE A 166 -18.49 -17.24 -1.03
C ILE A 166 -19.60 -16.48 -1.79
N LYS A 167 -20.76 -16.30 -1.17
CA LYS A 167 -21.89 -15.57 -1.78
C LYS A 167 -21.51 -14.10 -2.02
N GLY A 168 -21.60 -13.67 -3.27
CA GLY A 168 -21.30 -12.29 -3.68
C GLY A 168 -19.80 -11.97 -3.72
N PHE A 169 -18.96 -12.99 -3.83
CA PHE A 169 -17.52 -12.82 -4.04
C PHE A 169 -17.21 -12.45 -5.49
N GLU A 170 -16.46 -11.37 -5.66
CA GLU A 170 -15.91 -10.92 -6.93
C GLU A 170 -14.40 -11.17 -6.96
N PRO A 171 -13.93 -12.14 -7.78
CA PRO A 171 -12.51 -12.40 -7.99
C PRO A 171 -11.83 -11.18 -8.61
N HIS A 172 -10.65 -10.84 -8.10
CA HIS A 172 -9.86 -9.71 -8.59
C HIS A 172 -8.46 -10.13 -9.04
N PHE A 173 -7.86 -11.14 -8.41
CA PHE A 173 -6.51 -11.58 -8.72
C PHE A 173 -6.30 -13.06 -8.45
N ILE A 174 -5.62 -13.74 -9.36
CA ILE A 174 -5.22 -15.14 -9.23
C ILE A 174 -3.72 -15.19 -8.97
N SER A 175 -3.34 -15.83 -7.88
CA SER A 175 -1.94 -16.11 -7.55
C SER A 175 -1.70 -17.61 -7.74
N LEU A 176 -0.79 -17.92 -8.67
CA LEU A 176 -0.30 -19.28 -8.86
C LEU A 176 0.81 -19.59 -7.85
N PRO A 177 1.07 -20.88 -7.55
CA PRO A 177 2.16 -21.27 -6.67
C PRO A 177 3.52 -20.75 -7.15
N PHE A 178 4.23 -20.04 -6.28
CA PHE A 178 5.57 -19.48 -6.57
C PHE A 178 6.64 -19.90 -5.52
N MET A 179 6.23 -20.67 -4.51
CA MET A 179 7.10 -21.21 -3.44
C MET A 179 6.67 -22.63 -3.08
N GLN A 180 7.53 -23.36 -2.36
CA GLN A 180 7.19 -24.67 -1.84
C GLN A 180 5.95 -24.61 -0.93
N GLY A 181 5.02 -25.55 -1.11
CA GLY A 181 3.76 -25.60 -0.36
C GLY A 181 2.72 -24.54 -0.74
N ALA A 182 3.01 -23.62 -1.65
CA ALA A 182 2.03 -22.67 -2.15
C ALA A 182 0.96 -23.38 -2.99
N ASN A 183 -0.28 -22.91 -2.84
CA ASN A 183 -1.46 -23.40 -3.54
C ASN A 183 -2.03 -22.31 -4.46
N ILE A 184 -3.01 -22.64 -5.29
CA ILE A 184 -3.67 -21.63 -6.14
C ILE A 184 -4.56 -20.78 -5.25
N ARG A 185 -4.35 -19.47 -5.26
CA ARG A 185 -5.12 -18.52 -4.44
C ARG A 185 -5.88 -17.55 -5.33
N ILE A 186 -7.17 -17.42 -5.08
CA ILE A 186 -8.04 -16.43 -5.70
C ILE A 186 -8.34 -15.35 -4.67
N PHE A 187 -7.77 -14.18 -4.89
CA PHE A 187 -8.04 -12.98 -4.11
C PHE A 187 -9.20 -12.22 -4.71
N GLY A 188 -10.03 -11.65 -3.84
CA GLY A 188 -11.15 -10.83 -4.24
C GLY A 188 -11.79 -10.17 -3.04
N TYR A 189 -13.03 -9.75 -3.23
CA TYR A 189 -13.81 -9.09 -2.20
C TYR A 189 -15.28 -9.49 -2.28
N VAL A 190 -16.00 -9.33 -1.17
CA VAL A 190 -17.46 -9.50 -1.16
C VAL A 190 -18.11 -8.15 -1.46
N ILE A 191 -19.05 -8.11 -2.41
CA ILE A 191 -19.66 -6.84 -2.89
C ILE A 191 -20.33 -5.99 -1.79
N TRP A 192 -20.73 -6.60 -0.67
CA TRP A 192 -21.36 -5.93 0.47
C TRP A 192 -20.41 -5.72 1.66
N GLN A 193 -19.10 -5.90 1.47
CA GLN A 193 -18.13 -5.65 2.53
C GLN A 193 -18.04 -4.17 2.90
N SER A 194 -17.53 -3.87 4.09
CA SER A 194 -17.25 -2.49 4.50
C SER A 194 -16.29 -1.80 3.52
N PHE A 195 -16.54 -0.52 3.23
CA PHE A 195 -15.71 0.30 2.35
C PHE A 195 -14.24 0.39 2.82
N LEU A 196 -13.98 0.13 4.09
CA LEU A 196 -12.65 0.09 4.70
C LEU A 196 -11.76 -0.99 4.09
N HIS A 197 -12.32 -2.14 3.70
CA HIS A 197 -11.54 -3.29 3.23
C HIS A 197 -11.23 -3.20 1.75
N ASN A 198 -10.02 -3.63 1.38
CA ASN A 198 -9.53 -3.58 0.00
C ASN A 198 -10.10 -4.69 -0.91
N GLU A 199 -9.78 -4.61 -2.20
CA GLU A 199 -10.21 -5.53 -3.27
C GLU A 199 -9.59 -6.94 -3.21
N TYR A 200 -8.66 -7.17 -2.27
CA TYR A 200 -8.00 -8.45 -1.98
C TYR A 200 -8.29 -8.93 -0.55
N SER A 201 -9.35 -8.41 0.08
CA SER A 201 -9.68 -8.65 1.49
C SER A 201 -10.08 -10.09 1.81
N SER A 202 -10.60 -10.82 0.82
CA SER A 202 -11.06 -12.20 0.95
C SER A 202 -10.29 -13.09 -0.01
N VAL A 203 -9.97 -14.31 0.43
CA VAL A 203 -9.09 -15.23 -0.30
C VAL A 203 -9.67 -16.63 -0.26
N ILE A 204 -9.75 -17.28 -1.41
CA ILE A 204 -10.10 -18.69 -1.53
C ILE A 204 -8.87 -19.44 -2.04
N THR A 205 -8.51 -20.54 -1.39
CA THR A 205 -7.32 -21.34 -1.72
C THR A 205 -7.75 -22.71 -2.21
N TYR A 206 -7.24 -23.12 -3.37
CA TYR A 206 -7.42 -24.43 -3.97
C TYR A 206 -6.10 -25.17 -4.05
N ASP A 207 -6.15 -26.47 -3.79
CA ASP A 207 -5.01 -27.36 -3.92
C ASP A 207 -4.51 -27.37 -5.37
N LYS A 208 -3.20 -27.16 -5.55
CA LYS A 208 -2.60 -27.00 -6.88
C LYS A 208 -2.59 -28.26 -7.74
N GLU A 209 -2.74 -29.44 -7.13
CA GLU A 209 -2.71 -30.73 -7.85
C GLU A 209 -4.13 -31.25 -8.13
N SER A 210 -4.97 -31.27 -7.10
CA SER A 210 -6.31 -31.85 -7.14
C SER A 210 -7.42 -30.85 -7.43
N GLY A 211 -7.16 -29.54 -7.29
CA GLY A 211 -8.19 -28.51 -7.43
C GLY A 211 -9.27 -28.56 -6.35
N LYS A 212 -9.04 -29.25 -5.23
CA LYS A 212 -9.94 -29.29 -4.08
C LYS A 212 -9.83 -27.99 -3.28
N LEU A 213 -10.93 -27.58 -2.65
CA LEU A 213 -10.96 -26.43 -1.76
C LEU A 213 -10.11 -26.73 -0.51
N VAL A 214 -9.14 -25.85 -0.22
CA VAL A 214 -8.24 -25.95 0.94
C VAL A 214 -8.67 -25.02 2.05
N SER A 215 -8.95 -23.76 1.73
CA SER A 215 -9.37 -22.77 2.73
C SER A 215 -10.17 -21.62 2.13
N VAL A 216 -11.00 -21.02 2.99
CA VAL A 216 -11.81 -19.84 2.67
C VAL A 216 -11.57 -18.80 3.77
N LEU A 217 -10.97 -17.67 3.40
CA LEU A 217 -10.86 -16.48 4.23
C LEU A 217 -11.84 -15.44 3.72
N ASP A 218 -13.02 -15.36 4.36
CA ASP A 218 -13.98 -14.27 4.16
C ASP A 218 -13.71 -13.17 5.19
N ILE A 219 -13.43 -11.95 4.73
CA ILE A 219 -13.13 -10.81 5.60
C ILE A 219 -14.24 -10.53 6.62
N LYS A 220 -15.49 -10.88 6.32
CA LYS A 220 -16.62 -10.73 7.24
C LYS A 220 -16.44 -11.57 8.51
N ASN A 221 -15.94 -12.79 8.36
CA ASN A 221 -15.77 -13.77 9.43
C ASN A 221 -14.32 -13.84 9.95
N ALA A 222 -13.41 -13.11 9.31
CA ALA A 222 -12.02 -12.97 9.70
C ALA A 222 -11.85 -12.39 11.11
N ASN A 223 -10.70 -12.69 11.71
CA ASN A 223 -10.34 -12.18 13.02
C ASN A 223 -10.05 -10.66 12.98
N LEU A 224 -9.95 -10.05 14.17
CA LEU A 224 -9.74 -8.59 14.27
C LEU A 224 -8.45 -8.13 13.57
N SER A 225 -7.36 -8.90 13.67
CA SER A 225 -6.11 -8.55 13.00
C SER A 225 -6.25 -8.54 11.47
N GLU A 226 -6.86 -9.55 10.86
CA GLU A 226 -7.11 -9.61 9.41
C GLU A 226 -8.00 -8.45 8.95
N LYS A 227 -9.03 -8.11 9.72
CA LYS A 227 -9.90 -6.96 9.47
C LYS A 227 -9.14 -5.63 9.50
N ILE A 228 -8.25 -5.44 10.47
CA ILE A 228 -7.40 -4.25 10.57
C ILE A 228 -6.41 -4.20 9.40
N LEU A 229 -5.70 -5.30 9.14
CA LEU A 229 -4.67 -5.36 8.08
C LEU A 229 -5.25 -5.14 6.69
N SER A 230 -6.43 -5.69 6.41
CA SER A 230 -7.12 -5.44 5.13
C SER A 230 -7.53 -3.98 4.96
N ALA A 231 -7.74 -3.22 6.04
CA ALA A 231 -8.05 -1.80 5.98
C ALA A 231 -6.81 -0.91 5.73
N PHE A 232 -5.60 -1.40 6.04
CA PHE A 232 -4.37 -0.63 5.88
C PHE A 232 -4.14 -0.18 4.44
N ARG A 233 -4.34 -1.09 3.46
CA ARG A 233 -4.12 -0.76 2.03
C ARG A 233 -4.93 0.45 1.58
N ARG A 234 -6.25 0.44 1.81
CA ARG A 234 -7.11 1.56 1.41
C ARG A 234 -6.85 2.83 2.22
N SER A 235 -6.59 2.68 3.53
CA SER A 235 -6.33 3.82 4.42
C SER A 235 -4.99 4.51 4.12
N HIS A 236 -3.97 3.76 3.72
CA HIS A 236 -2.67 4.31 3.36
C HIS A 236 -2.73 5.06 2.02
N PHE A 237 -3.33 4.45 0.99
CA PHE A 237 -3.37 5.03 -0.36
C PHE A 237 -4.57 5.97 -0.63
N GLY A 238 -5.54 6.03 0.27
CA GLY A 238 -6.77 6.81 0.06
C GLY A 238 -7.63 6.34 -1.12
N ASN A 239 -7.46 5.09 -1.54
CA ASN A 239 -8.07 4.53 -2.76
C ASN A 239 -9.53 4.06 -2.51
N TYR A 240 -10.39 4.96 -2.04
CA TYR A 240 -11.83 4.71 -1.88
C TYR A 240 -12.62 5.20 -3.10
N ASN A 241 -12.29 6.39 -3.59
CA ASN A 241 -12.81 6.98 -4.82
C ASN A 241 -11.82 8.06 -5.31
N GLN A 242 -12.16 8.76 -6.39
CA GLN A 242 -11.28 9.80 -6.94
C GLN A 242 -11.12 11.01 -6.00
N THR A 243 -12.18 11.37 -5.27
CA THR A 243 -12.16 12.47 -4.31
C THR A 243 -11.21 12.18 -3.15
N THR A 244 -11.29 10.99 -2.56
CA THR A 244 -10.40 10.60 -1.46
C THR A 244 -8.95 10.50 -1.93
N LYS A 245 -8.69 10.00 -3.14
CA LYS A 245 -7.34 10.02 -3.73
C LYS A 245 -6.77 11.42 -3.83
N PHE A 246 -7.58 12.38 -4.29
CA PHE A 246 -7.17 13.77 -4.38
C PHE A 246 -6.88 14.36 -2.99
N ILE A 247 -7.73 14.09 -1.99
CA ILE A 247 -7.48 14.51 -0.61
C ILE A 247 -6.17 13.91 -0.08
N TRP A 248 -5.92 12.61 -0.30
CA TRP A 248 -4.68 11.95 0.10
C TRP A 248 -3.45 12.51 -0.60
N PHE A 249 -3.58 12.90 -1.88
CA PHE A 249 -2.51 13.59 -2.59
C PHE A 249 -2.17 14.94 -1.95
N ILE A 250 -3.17 15.76 -1.60
CA ILE A 250 -2.95 17.02 -0.89
C ILE A 250 -2.33 16.80 0.49
N VAL A 251 -2.84 15.81 1.24
CA VAL A 251 -2.25 15.43 2.53
C VAL A 251 -0.82 14.90 2.35
N GLY A 252 -0.51 14.17 1.28
CA GLY A 252 0.82 13.66 0.98
C GLY A 252 1.85 14.76 0.72
N ILE A 253 1.42 15.95 0.29
CA ILE A 253 2.29 17.14 0.18
C ILE A 253 2.52 17.79 1.55
N SER A 254 1.61 17.60 2.52
CA SER A 254 1.66 18.27 3.82
C SER A 254 2.95 18.06 4.64
N PRO A 255 3.60 16.87 4.67
CA PRO A 255 4.86 16.71 5.40
C PRO A 255 5.96 17.64 4.90
N LEU A 256 6.04 17.91 3.59
CA LEU A 256 6.99 18.86 3.03
C LEU A 256 6.74 20.28 3.57
N VAL A 257 5.49 20.73 3.52
CA VAL A 257 5.11 22.08 3.99
C VAL A 257 5.30 22.21 5.51
N LEU A 258 4.94 21.18 6.27
CA LEU A 258 5.10 21.14 7.72
C LEU A 258 6.58 21.12 8.13
N SER A 259 7.44 20.39 7.41
CA SER A 259 8.88 20.38 7.65
C SER A 259 9.50 21.75 7.38
N ILE A 260 9.18 22.40 6.24
CA ILE A 260 9.70 23.73 5.90
C ILE A 260 9.27 24.78 6.94
N SER A 261 7.97 24.83 7.23
CA SER A 261 7.41 25.80 8.18
C SER A 261 7.89 25.54 9.62
N GLY A 262 7.99 24.28 10.04
CA GLY A 262 8.49 23.88 11.35
C GLY A 262 9.96 24.26 11.55
N LEU A 263 10.83 23.94 10.57
CA LEU A 263 12.24 24.32 10.59
C LEU A 263 12.41 25.84 10.64
N TYR A 264 11.67 26.56 9.80
CA TYR A 264 11.70 28.04 9.79
C TYR A 264 11.37 28.63 11.17
N LEU A 265 10.29 28.17 11.81
CA LEU A 265 9.87 28.65 13.12
C LEU A 265 10.90 28.28 14.21
N TRP A 266 11.48 27.09 14.13
CA TRP A 266 12.53 26.64 15.05
C TRP A 266 13.78 27.52 14.96
N PHE A 267 14.31 27.75 13.75
CA PHE A 267 15.48 28.61 13.52
C PHE A 267 15.25 30.04 14.04
N ARG A 268 14.05 30.59 13.85
CA ARG A 268 13.73 31.94 14.32
C ARG A 268 13.60 32.03 15.83
N LYS A 269 13.03 31.01 16.49
CA LYS A 269 13.00 30.93 17.95
C LYS A 269 14.41 30.80 18.52
N PHE A 270 15.27 30.04 17.85
CA PHE A 270 16.67 29.87 18.25
C PHE A 270 17.46 31.18 18.17
N LYS A 271 17.36 31.93 17.06
CA LYS A 271 18.01 33.26 16.92
C LYS A 271 17.54 34.28 17.96
N ARG A 272 16.26 34.23 18.36
CA ARG A 272 15.71 35.09 19.42
C ARG A 272 16.17 34.72 20.83
N ARG A 273 16.63 33.49 21.06
CA ARG A 273 17.17 33.04 22.36
C ARG A 273 18.66 33.37 22.53
N LYS A 274 19.37 33.62 21.42
CA LYS A 274 20.79 34.01 21.41
C LYS A 274 21.02 35.53 21.44
N LYS A 275 19.98 36.32 21.13
CA LYS A 275 19.93 37.75 21.39
C LYS A 275 19.37 37.98 22.78
#